data_AF-A0A968FPQ2-F1
#
_entry.id   AF-A0A968FPQ2-F1
#
_cell.length_a   1.000
_cell.length_b   1.000
_cell.length_c   1.000
_cell.angle_alpha   90.00
_cell.angle_beta   90.00
_cell.angle_gamma   90.00
#
_symmetry.space_group_name_H-M   'P 1'
#
loop_
_entity.id
_entity.type
_entity.pdbx_description
1 polymer ?
#
loop_
_entity_poly.entity_id
_entity_poly.type
_entity_poly.pdbx_seq_one_letter_code
_entity_poly.pdbx_strand_id
1 'polypeptide(L)'
;MYGGRFFQWLGAYPTRPGTRDYEQSLAAHIEILSCGRSIQIFPEGKKSIDGVIRGPARGGVAFLSWRTNTPVVPVAISGAHRTTLTDFFLRRKRYRLTFGKPIMPK
;
A
#
# COMPACT_ATOMS: atom_id res chain seq x y z
N MET A 1 8.56 9.41 -10.25
CA MET A 1 7.70 10.54 -9.86
C MET A 1 6.24 10.14 -10.15
N TYR A 2 5.60 9.37 -9.26
CA TYR A 2 4.15 9.12 -9.37
C TYR A 2 3.47 10.08 -8.41
N GLY A 3 3.13 11.27 -8.90
CA GLY A 3 2.58 12.34 -8.08
C GLY A 3 2.04 13.45 -8.97
N GLY A 4 0.73 13.66 -8.92
CA GLY A 4 0.02 14.70 -9.65
C GLY A 4 -1.36 14.92 -9.03
N ARG A 5 -2.02 16.03 -9.38
CA ARG A 5 -3.35 16.41 -8.87
C ARG A 5 -4.39 15.30 -8.97
N PHE A 6 -4.30 14.45 -9.99
CA PHE A 6 -5.16 13.27 -10.16
C PHE A 6 -5.10 12.31 -8.97
N PHE A 7 -3.89 12.00 -8.49
CA PHE A 7 -3.70 11.11 -7.35
C PHE A 7 -4.12 11.76 -6.03
N GLN A 8 -3.89 13.08 -5.87
CA GLN A 8 -4.37 13.81 -4.70
C GLN A 8 -5.91 13.83 -4.63
N TRP A 9 -6.58 13.95 -5.78
CA TRP A 9 -8.03 13.87 -5.86
C TRP A 9 -8.55 12.46 -5.52
N LEU A 10 -7.79 11.42 -5.87
CA LEU A 10 -8.04 10.03 -5.46
C LEU A 10 -7.61 9.72 -4.00
N GLY A 11 -7.23 10.74 -3.22
CA GLY A 11 -6.83 10.59 -1.82
C GLY A 11 -5.41 10.06 -1.61
N ALA A 12 -4.60 9.98 -2.67
CA ALA A 12 -3.20 9.59 -2.55
C ALA A 12 -2.36 10.79 -2.07
N TYR A 13 -1.65 10.57 -0.97
CA TYR A 13 -0.74 11.57 -0.41
C TYR A 13 0.63 11.45 -1.06
N PRO A 14 1.18 12.55 -1.62
CA PRO A 14 2.52 12.52 -2.21
C PRO A 14 3.55 12.35 -1.08
N THR A 15 4.01 11.12 -0.88
CA THR A 15 5.24 10.88 -0.11
C THR A 15 6.41 11.45 -0.91
N ARG A 16 7.15 12.40 -0.36
CA ARG A 16 8.29 13.06 -1.02
C ARG A 16 9.27 12.00 -1.56
N PRO A 17 9.37 11.80 -2.89
CA PRO A 17 10.31 10.85 -3.45
C PRO A 17 11.67 11.54 -3.53
N GLY A 18 12.61 11.20 -2.66
CA GLY A 18 13.93 11.84 -2.71
C GLY A 18 14.94 11.35 -1.68
N THR A 19 14.50 10.86 -0.53
CA THR A 19 15.40 10.35 0.49
C THR A 19 15.00 8.93 0.83
N ARG A 20 15.99 8.05 0.97
CA ARG A 20 15.84 6.71 1.57
C ARG A 20 15.47 6.78 3.06
N ASP A 21 14.94 7.91 3.52
CA ASP A 21 14.59 8.20 4.90
C ASP A 21 13.19 7.67 5.16
N TYR A 22 13.18 6.38 5.44
CA TYR A 22 12.04 5.64 5.95
C TYR A 22 11.36 6.36 7.14
N GLU A 23 12.14 7.04 7.97
CA GLU A 23 11.68 7.79 9.15
C GLU A 23 10.76 8.97 8.81
N GLN A 24 11.14 9.81 7.83
CA GLN A 24 10.32 10.97 7.45
C GLN A 24 8.98 10.54 6.83
N SER A 25 9.00 9.43 6.08
CA SER A 25 7.78 8.84 5.56
C SER A 25 6.90 8.34 6.71
N LEU A 26 7.46 7.63 7.68
CA LEU A 26 6.70 7.13 8.84
C LEU A 26 5.99 8.24 9.62
N ALA A 27 6.67 9.38 9.87
CA ALA A 27 6.06 10.52 10.58
C ALA A 27 4.80 11.03 9.87
N ALA A 28 4.84 11.19 8.55
CA ALA A 28 3.68 11.61 7.76
C ALA A 28 2.55 10.56 7.78
N HIS A 29 2.88 9.27 7.81
CA HIS A 29 1.88 8.21 7.89
C HIS A 29 1.17 8.23 9.26
N ILE A 30 1.91 8.48 10.35
CA ILE A 30 1.34 8.62 11.69
C ILE A 30 0.34 9.78 11.73
N GLU A 31 0.69 10.94 11.18
CA GLU A 31 -0.20 12.10 11.13
C GLU A 31 -1.50 11.80 10.36
N ILE A 32 -1.39 11.20 9.17
CA ILE A 32 -2.56 10.83 8.35
C ILE A 32 -3.48 9.86 9.10
N LEU A 33 -2.92 8.82 9.74
CA LEU A 33 -3.70 7.87 10.54
C LEU A 33 -4.34 8.54 11.76
N SER A 34 -3.63 9.49 12.39
CA SER A 34 -4.14 10.25 13.54
C SER A 34 -5.32 11.17 13.17
N CYS A 35 -5.39 11.62 11.92
CA CYS A 35 -6.56 12.34 11.39
C CYS A 35 -7.76 11.42 11.06
N GLY A 36 -7.72 10.14 11.42
CA GLY A 36 -8.78 9.16 11.12
C GLY A 36 -8.85 8.76 9.65
N ARG A 37 -7.76 8.96 8.89
CA ARG A 37 -7.68 8.57 7.47
C ARG A 37 -7.06 7.19 7.32
N SER A 38 -7.21 6.60 6.14
CA SER A 38 -6.69 5.27 5.81
C SER A 38 -5.44 5.37 4.94
N ILE A 39 -4.53 4.41 5.07
CA ILE A 39 -3.32 4.31 4.24
C ILE A 39 -3.20 2.90 3.69
N GLN A 40 -2.85 2.79 2.40
CA GLN A 40 -2.49 1.53 1.76
C GLN A 40 -0.97 1.41 1.67
N ILE A 41 -0.42 0.33 2.24
CA ILE A 41 1.02 0.08 2.23
C ILE A 41 1.29 -1.28 1.60
N PHE A 42 2.25 -1.32 0.67
CA PHE A 42 2.78 -2.56 0.11
C PHE A 42 4.07 -2.92 0.87
N PRO A 43 4.05 -3.93 1.76
CA PRO A 43 5.21 -4.23 2.61
C PRO A 43 6.41 -4.77 1.83
N GLU A 44 6.20 -5.22 0.58
CA GLU A 44 7.24 -5.68 -0.34
C GLU A 44 8.08 -4.52 -0.91
N GLY A 45 7.52 -3.30 -1.00
CA GLY A 45 8.18 -2.11 -1.56
C GLY A 45 8.53 -2.18 -3.05
N LYS A 46 8.33 -3.32 -3.71
CA LYS A 46 8.48 -3.54 -5.15
C LYS A 46 7.27 -4.29 -5.69
N LYS A 47 6.93 -4.05 -6.95
CA LYS A 47 5.91 -4.83 -7.65
C LYS A 47 6.47 -6.23 -7.94
N SER A 48 5.83 -7.28 -7.45
CA SER A 48 6.16 -8.64 -7.86
C SER A 48 5.90 -8.83 -9.35
N ILE A 49 6.95 -9.21 -10.08
CA ILE A 49 6.90 -9.42 -11.54
C ILE A 49 6.33 -10.79 -11.88
N ASP A 50 6.54 -11.79 -11.02
CA ASP A 50 6.19 -13.20 -11.20
C ASP A 50 4.92 -13.64 -10.41
N GLY A 51 4.31 -12.72 -9.65
CA GLY A 51 3.12 -13.01 -8.84
C GLY A 51 3.43 -13.75 -7.54
N VAL A 52 4.70 -14.07 -7.30
CA VAL A 52 5.21 -14.61 -6.04
C VAL A 52 5.80 -13.46 -5.24
N ILE A 53 5.33 -13.28 -4.00
CA ILE A 53 5.89 -12.31 -3.06
C ILE A 53 7.26 -12.84 -2.66
N ARG A 54 8.33 -12.19 -3.13
CA ARG A 54 9.71 -12.62 -2.85
C ARG A 54 10.34 -11.64 -1.87
N GLY A 55 10.18 -11.95 -0.59
CA GLY A 55 10.88 -11.25 0.50
C GLY A 55 10.03 -11.08 1.75
N PRO A 56 10.68 -10.84 2.90
CA PRO A 56 9.97 -10.56 4.14
C PRO A 56 9.22 -9.22 4.02
N ALA A 57 8.01 -9.18 4.58
CA ALA A 57 7.29 -7.93 4.77
C ALA A 57 8.12 -6.99 5.65
N ARG A 58 8.34 -5.75 5.20
CA ARG A 58 9.00 -4.75 6.05
C ARG A 58 8.14 -4.43 7.26
N GLY A 59 8.75 -4.37 8.45
CA GLY A 59 8.07 -4.18 9.74
C GLY A 59 7.36 -2.83 9.96
N GLY A 60 7.42 -1.90 8.99
CA GLY A 60 6.80 -0.56 9.13
C GLY A 60 5.30 -0.58 9.33
N VAL A 61 4.62 -1.54 8.72
CA VAL A 61 3.16 -1.68 8.89
C VAL A 61 2.83 -2.05 10.33
N ALA A 62 3.60 -2.96 10.94
CA ALA A 62 3.43 -3.35 12.34
C ALA A 62 3.74 -2.17 13.29
N PHE A 63 4.83 -1.44 13.03
CA PHE A 63 5.18 -0.25 13.80
C PHE A 63 4.11 0.85 13.75
N LEU A 64 3.56 1.14 12.55
CA LEU A 64 2.49 2.13 12.38
C LEU A 64 1.23 1.72 13.12
N SER A 65 0.82 0.44 13.00
CA SER A 65 -0.33 -0.09 13.70
C SER A 65 -0.19 0.05 15.22
N TRP A 66 0.96 -0.38 15.77
CA TRP A 66 1.24 -0.27 17.20
C TRP A 66 1.27 1.18 17.68
N ARG A 67 1.93 2.08 16.93
CA ARG A 67 2.09 3.49 17.31
C ARG A 67 0.78 4.29 17.25
N THR A 68 -0.10 3.98 16.31
CA THR A 68 -1.35 4.73 16.07
C THR A 68 -2.60 4.05 16.61
N ASN A 69 -2.45 2.86 17.20
CA ASN A 69 -3.55 1.99 17.61
C ASN A 69 -4.56 1.70 16.47
N THR A 70 -4.08 1.69 15.23
CA THR A 70 -4.92 1.50 14.03
C THR A 70 -4.93 0.04 13.58
N PRO A 71 -6.09 -0.55 13.25
CA PRO A 71 -6.16 -1.91 12.70
C PRO A 71 -5.52 -2.02 11.32
N VAL A 72 -4.86 -3.14 11.05
CA VAL A 72 -4.29 -3.49 9.73
C VAL A 72 -5.20 -4.49 9.04
N VAL A 73 -5.68 -4.14 7.85
CA VAL A 73 -6.48 -5.07 7.02
C VAL A 73 -5.59 -5.69 5.94
N PRO A 74 -5.31 -7.00 6.00
CA PRO A 74 -4.52 -7.65 4.95
C PRO A 74 -5.36 -7.77 3.68
N VAL A 75 -4.80 -7.35 2.55
CA VAL A 75 -5.45 -7.40 1.23
C VAL A 75 -4.58 -8.19 0.27
N ALA A 76 -5.11 -9.30 -0.24
CA ALA A 76 -4.48 -10.09 -1.28
C ALA A 76 -5.07 -9.71 -2.65
N ILE A 77 -4.18 -9.42 -3.61
CA ILE A 77 -4.56 -9.10 -4.98
C ILE A 77 -4.04 -10.22 -5.88
N SER A 78 -4.95 -10.91 -6.58
CA SER A 78 -4.64 -12.01 -7.49
C SER A 78 -5.17 -11.74 -8.90
N GLY A 79 -4.52 -12.32 -9.91
CA GLY A 79 -4.84 -12.08 -11.32
C GLY A 79 -4.25 -10.80 -11.93
N ALA A 80 -3.58 -9.96 -11.12
CA ALA A 80 -2.90 -8.75 -11.59
C ALA A 80 -1.52 -9.01 -12.22
N HIS A 81 -1.02 -10.25 -12.17
CA HIS A 81 0.26 -10.66 -12.72
C HIS A 81 0.35 -10.45 -14.25
N ARG A 82 1.46 -9.84 -14.71
CA ARG A 82 1.69 -9.44 -16.12
C ARG A 82 0.54 -8.63 -16.74
N THR A 83 -0.18 -7.84 -15.96
CA THR A 83 -1.24 -6.97 -16.50
C THR A 83 -0.63 -5.78 -17.22
N THR A 84 -0.92 -5.66 -18.50
CA THR A 84 -0.63 -4.48 -19.32
C THR A 84 -1.81 -3.51 -19.25
N LEU A 85 -1.58 -2.21 -19.43
CA LEU A 85 -2.66 -1.20 -19.45
C LEU A 85 -3.77 -1.56 -20.47
N THR A 86 -3.38 -2.14 -21.60
CA THR A 86 -4.28 -2.64 -22.64
C THR A 86 -5.17 -3.79 -22.14
N ASP A 87 -4.61 -4.76 -21.39
CA ASP A 87 -5.37 -5.87 -20.82
C ASP A 87 -6.39 -5.39 -19.77
N PHE A 88 -6.05 -4.34 -19.01
CA PHE A 88 -6.94 -3.72 -18.05
C PHE A 88 -8.13 -3.03 -18.75
N PHE A 89 -7.86 -2.25 -19.79
CA PHE A 89 -8.91 -1.53 -20.52
C PHE A 89 -9.83 -2.48 -21.30
N LEU A 90 -9.28 -3.55 -21.90
CA LEU A 90 -10.07 -4.56 -22.60
C LEU A 90 -10.69 -5.62 -21.66
N ARG A 91 -10.57 -5.49 -20.34
CA ARG A 91 -11.13 -6.42 -19.33
C ARG A 91 -10.80 -7.90 -19.60
N ARG A 92 -9.63 -8.19 -20.19
CA ARG A 92 -9.25 -9.56 -20.59
C ARG A 92 -8.78 -10.45 -19.44
N LYS A 93 -8.57 -9.86 -18.25
CA LYS A 93 -8.10 -10.55 -17.06
C LYS A 93 -9.09 -10.39 -15.91
N ARG A 94 -9.27 -11.48 -15.15
CA ARG A 94 -10.07 -11.50 -13.92
C ARG A 94 -9.18 -11.12 -12.74
N TYR A 95 -9.49 -9.99 -12.12
CA TYR A 95 -8.85 -9.56 -10.87
C TYR A 95 -9.67 -10.06 -9.69
N ARG A 96 -8.99 -10.56 -8.66
CA ARG A 96 -9.63 -10.95 -7.40
C ARG A 96 -8.92 -10.27 -6.23
N LEU A 97 -9.71 -9.52 -5.48
CA LEU A 97 -9.33 -8.86 -4.25
C LEU A 97 -9.90 -9.68 -3.09
N THR A 98 -9.05 -10.13 -2.18
CA THR A 98 -9.46 -10.84 -0.97
C THR A 98 -9.03 -10.02 0.24
N PHE A 99 -10.02 -9.58 1.03
CA PHE A 99 -9.79 -8.89 2.29
C PHE A 99 -9.80 -9.92 3.42
N GLY A 100 -8.73 -9.95 4.22
CA GLY A 100 -8.69 -10.76 5.42
C GLY A 100 -9.26 -10.03 6.63
N LYS A 101 -9.26 -10.71 7.78
CA LYS A 101 -9.74 -10.13 9.04
C LYS A 101 -8.81 -8.98 9.50
N PRO A 102 -9.34 -7.88 10.04
CA PRO A 102 -8.53 -6.82 10.63
C PRO A 102 -7.67 -7.37 11.76
N ILE A 103 -6.39 -7.02 11.72
CA ILE A 103 -5.41 -7.35 12.76
C ILE A 103 -5.30 -6.11 13.65
N MET A 104 -5.74 -6.24 14.89
CA MET A 104 -5.61 -5.17 15.89
C MET A 104 -4.16 -5.11 16.38
N PRO A 105 -3.63 -3.90 16.61
CA PRO A 105 -2.39 -3.74 17.36
C PRO A 105 -2.59 -4.27 18.79
N LYS A 106 -1.61 -5.01 19.29
CA LYS A 106 -1.51 -5.46 20.68
C LYS A 106 -0.26 -4.87 21.32
#